data_AF-A0A3D9T8R3-F1
#
_entry.id   AF-A0A3D9T8R3-F1
#
_cell.length_a   1.000
_cell.length_b   1.000
_cell.length_c   1.000
_cell.angle_alpha   90.00
_cell.angle_beta   90.00
_cell.angle_gamma   90.00
#
_symmetry.space_group_name_H-M   'P 1'
#
loop_
_entity.id
_entity.type
_entity.pdbx_description
1 polymer ?
#
loop_
_entity_poly.entity_id
_entity_poly.type
_entity_poly.pdbx_seq_one_letter_code
_entity_poly.pdbx_strand_id
1 'polypeptide(L)'
;MSAAEPGGTSWRRTALPAVPALLVVVAFLLGVRQGQIEAALVVTQSNNLQVKSAGLFALDFGLGVADSTRRTSTGDQTRRMIRAGFADGQLNELCVATQESLGPLGTYTLFVKAGDGNTGTWEIKGANIVLDAESLTSTLNLDGNVDIGIAAEDVTTLKDSAGNYVDNPLGVPAAEHRLGIDATYAKLSGLSANASVLDIPGFLTLRNLEISIQSGAQNCPAPAHTTSWPTGRTRNDNGKCMALTGGGAASGTDAVETTCGTGASQQWYVHSDGTFRSLVNGRPTNCLSLDPAVASPKTAEIRPCSGAADQQWRVDSARRIVSTANGTCLQPAGGVTTDGTKLVLAACDTATYQKWDVLG
;
A
#
# COMPACT_ATOMS: atom_id res chain seq x y z
N MET A 1 50.91 -32.36 33.97
CA MET A 1 51.01 -30.89 33.81
C MET A 1 51.52 -30.60 32.42
N SER A 2 50.78 -29.77 31.69
CA SER A 2 51.04 -29.17 30.37
C SER A 2 51.28 -30.07 29.15
N ALA A 3 50.32 -29.97 28.22
CA ALA A 3 50.41 -30.37 26.83
C ALA A 3 51.19 -29.32 26.01
N ALA A 4 51.84 -29.77 24.93
CA ALA A 4 52.22 -28.94 23.78
C ALA A 4 52.20 -29.82 22.51
N GLU A 5 51.60 -29.28 21.45
CA GLU A 5 51.16 -29.91 20.20
C GLU A 5 52.30 -30.32 19.25
N PRO A 6 52.00 -31.22 18.30
CA PRO A 6 52.50 -31.04 16.94
C PRO A 6 51.43 -31.30 15.88
N GLY A 7 51.39 -30.47 14.83
CA GLY A 7 50.63 -30.84 13.63
C GLY A 7 50.31 -29.71 12.67
N GLY A 8 51.31 -29.13 12.01
CA GLY A 8 51.07 -28.37 10.79
C GLY A 8 50.64 -29.30 9.65
N THR A 9 49.63 -28.90 8.87
CA THR A 9 49.62 -29.19 7.43
C THR A 9 49.06 -28.00 6.67
N SER A 10 49.85 -27.58 5.68
CA SER A 10 49.54 -26.59 4.67
C SER A 10 48.38 -27.01 3.79
N TRP A 11 47.43 -26.11 3.54
CA TRP A 11 46.62 -26.17 2.33
C TRP A 11 46.67 -24.84 1.57
N ARG A 12 46.96 -25.02 0.29
CA ARG A 12 47.32 -24.03 -0.71
C ARG A 12 46.12 -23.19 -1.11
N ARG A 13 46.45 -21.97 -1.56
CA ARG A 13 45.58 -20.96 -2.18
C ARG A 13 44.58 -21.56 -3.16
N THR A 14 43.30 -21.46 -2.82
CA THR A 14 42.19 -21.38 -3.77
C THR A 14 41.39 -20.14 -3.40
N ALA A 15 41.80 -19.01 -3.95
CA ALA A 15 40.92 -17.84 -4.03
C ALA A 15 39.82 -18.17 -5.04
N LEU A 16 38.64 -18.58 -4.58
CA LEU A 16 37.45 -18.49 -5.39
C LEU A 16 37.07 -17.00 -5.52
N PRO A 17 36.84 -16.48 -6.73
CA PRO A 17 36.24 -15.17 -6.91
C PRO A 17 34.72 -15.29 -6.66
N ALA A 18 34.34 -15.51 -5.42
CA ALA A 18 32.99 -15.14 -5.00
C ALA A 18 33.04 -13.64 -4.69
N VAL A 19 31.98 -12.89 -5.03
CA VAL A 19 31.83 -11.42 -4.88
C VAL A 19 32.25 -10.59 -6.11
N PRO A 20 31.63 -10.84 -7.29
CA PRO A 20 31.16 -9.71 -8.10
C PRO A 20 29.63 -9.54 -8.06
N ALA A 21 28.89 -10.63 -7.80
CA ALA A 21 27.42 -10.63 -7.89
C ALA A 21 26.74 -9.75 -6.82
N LEU A 22 27.33 -9.65 -5.62
CA LEU A 22 26.75 -8.87 -4.51
C LEU A 22 26.86 -7.35 -4.71
N LEU A 23 27.86 -6.87 -5.46
CA LEU A 23 28.00 -5.43 -5.76
C LEU A 23 27.01 -4.93 -6.82
N VAL A 24 26.57 -5.80 -7.73
CA VAL A 24 25.60 -5.45 -8.78
C VAL A 24 24.18 -5.27 -8.22
N VAL A 25 23.82 -6.01 -7.18
CA VAL A 25 22.47 -5.95 -6.58
C VAL A 25 22.24 -4.63 -5.81
N VAL A 26 23.28 -4.04 -5.19
CA VAL A 26 23.16 -2.78 -4.45
C VAL A 26 23.04 -1.57 -5.40
N ALA A 27 23.70 -1.62 -6.57
CA ALA A 27 23.56 -0.56 -7.58
C ALA A 27 22.19 -0.57 -8.29
N PHE A 28 21.46 -1.68 -8.25
CA PHE A 28 20.16 -1.82 -8.92
C PHE A 28 18.98 -1.19 -8.17
N LEU A 29 19.08 -1.08 -6.84
CA LEU A 29 18.00 -0.56 -5.99
C LEU A 29 18.20 0.91 -5.59
N LEU A 30 19.40 1.46 -5.81
CA LEU A 30 19.73 2.84 -5.50
C LEU A 30 20.13 3.55 -6.79
N GLY A 31 19.12 4.07 -7.50
CA GLY A 31 19.36 5.07 -8.54
C GLY A 31 20.24 6.18 -7.97
N VAL A 32 21.46 6.26 -8.47
CA VAL A 32 22.52 7.16 -8.03
C VAL A 32 22.05 8.62 -8.18
N ARG A 33 21.43 9.16 -7.14
CA ARG A 33 21.37 10.60 -6.88
C ARG A 33 22.72 11.00 -6.32
N GLN A 34 23.67 11.31 -7.19
CA GLN A 34 24.63 12.40 -7.01
C GLN A 34 25.55 12.41 -8.23
N GLY A 35 25.59 13.57 -8.90
CA GLY A 35 26.52 13.79 -10.01
C GLY A 35 27.96 13.59 -9.54
N GLN A 36 28.80 13.15 -10.49
CA GLN A 36 30.23 12.80 -10.38
C GLN A 36 30.50 11.30 -10.29
N ILE A 37 30.42 10.58 -11.42
CA ILE A 37 31.43 9.58 -11.80
C ILE A 37 31.67 9.68 -13.31
N GLU A 38 32.90 10.04 -13.69
CA GLU A 38 33.38 10.00 -15.07
C GLU A 38 33.52 8.54 -15.57
N ALA A 39 33.06 8.33 -16.80
CA ALA A 39 33.30 7.21 -17.72
C ALA A 39 33.20 5.75 -17.22
N ALA A 40 32.35 5.00 -17.93
CA ALA A 40 32.29 3.54 -18.04
C ALA A 40 31.44 2.76 -17.01
N LEU A 41 30.14 3.06 -16.99
CA LEU A 41 29.11 2.05 -17.25
C LEU A 41 27.82 2.78 -17.65
N VAL A 42 27.71 3.13 -18.94
CA VAL A 42 26.39 3.42 -19.51
C VAL A 42 25.68 2.08 -19.60
N VAL A 43 25.07 1.63 -18.49
CA VAL A 43 23.93 0.73 -18.61
C VAL A 43 22.91 1.56 -19.35
N THR A 44 22.73 1.29 -20.63
CA THR A 44 21.53 1.71 -21.36
C THR A 44 20.36 1.12 -20.59
N GLN A 45 19.82 1.89 -19.63
CA GLN A 45 18.69 1.50 -18.81
C GLN A 45 17.46 1.44 -19.73
N SER A 46 17.35 0.39 -20.53
CA SER A 46 16.18 0.11 -21.36
C SER A 46 15.41 -1.03 -20.71
N ASN A 47 15.08 -0.88 -19.42
CA ASN A 47 14.57 -2.02 -18.69
C ASN A 47 13.09 -1.77 -18.44
N ASN A 48 12.28 -2.50 -19.20
CA ASN A 48 10.84 -2.65 -19.02
C ASN A 48 10.61 -3.26 -17.63
N LEU A 49 10.46 -2.42 -16.60
CA LEU A 49 10.07 -2.88 -15.28
C LEU A 49 8.58 -3.25 -15.35
N GLN A 50 8.27 -4.53 -15.39
CA GLN A 50 6.88 -4.97 -15.31
C GLN A 50 6.47 -5.04 -13.85
N VAL A 51 5.36 -4.40 -13.50
CA VAL A 51 4.72 -4.52 -12.18
C VAL A 51 3.31 -5.05 -12.40
N LYS A 52 3.02 -6.22 -11.85
CA LYS A 52 1.70 -6.85 -11.92
C LYS A 52 1.22 -7.26 -10.54
N SER A 53 -0.07 -7.09 -10.31
CA SER A 53 -0.71 -7.48 -9.05
C SER A 53 -2.15 -7.89 -9.32
N ALA A 54 -2.66 -8.86 -8.56
CA ALA A 54 -4.02 -9.33 -8.72
C ALA A 54 -5.04 -8.27 -8.24
N GLY A 55 -4.65 -7.48 -7.24
CA GLY A 55 -5.44 -6.37 -6.73
C GLY A 55 -4.58 -5.35 -5.99
N LEU A 56 -4.88 -4.07 -6.18
CA LEU A 56 -4.42 -2.97 -5.32
C LEU A 56 -5.66 -2.28 -4.74
N PHE A 57 -5.66 -2.05 -3.44
CA PHE A 57 -6.61 -1.18 -2.76
C PHE A 57 -5.82 -0.09 -2.06
N ALA A 58 -6.16 1.15 -2.36
CA ALA A 58 -5.41 2.32 -1.94
C ALA A 58 -6.34 3.33 -1.27
N LEU A 59 -5.81 3.98 -0.23
CA LEU A 59 -6.33 5.18 0.41
C LEU A 59 -5.54 6.39 -0.06
N ASP A 60 -6.22 7.52 -0.25
CA ASP A 60 -5.64 8.75 -0.81
C ASP A 60 -4.89 8.43 -2.11
N PHE A 61 -5.61 7.85 -3.07
CA PHE A 61 -5.06 7.44 -4.36
C PHE A 61 -5.11 8.60 -5.34
N GLY A 62 -4.10 8.67 -6.20
CA GLY A 62 -4.10 9.65 -7.26
C GLY A 62 -3.16 9.32 -8.38
N LEU A 63 -3.47 9.92 -9.51
CA LEU A 63 -2.82 9.67 -10.78
C LEU A 63 -2.64 11.01 -11.49
N GLY A 64 -1.43 11.26 -11.98
CA GLY A 64 -1.09 12.42 -12.77
C GLY A 64 -0.34 12.03 -14.03
N VAL A 65 -0.40 12.86 -15.06
CA VAL A 65 0.55 12.78 -16.17
C VAL A 65 1.74 13.68 -15.84
N ALA A 66 2.95 13.15 -15.96
CA ALA A 66 4.18 13.89 -15.71
C ALA A 66 5.19 13.67 -16.84
N ASP A 67 5.95 14.70 -17.17
CA ASP A 67 7.13 14.58 -18.03
C ASP A 67 8.33 14.13 -17.17
N SER A 68 9.01 13.07 -17.62
CA SER A 68 10.24 12.57 -17.00
C SER A 68 11.37 12.68 -18.00
N THR A 69 12.37 13.50 -17.65
CA THR A 69 13.56 13.72 -18.48
C THR A 69 14.64 12.72 -18.10
N ARG A 70 14.98 11.84 -19.04
CA ARG A 70 16.05 10.87 -18.90
C ARG A 70 17.26 11.34 -19.68
N ARG A 71 18.42 11.40 -19.02
CA ARG A 71 19.68 11.65 -19.70
C ARG A 71 20.13 10.37 -20.40
N THR A 72 20.25 10.42 -21.74
CA THR A 72 20.74 9.30 -22.55
C THR A 72 22.09 9.64 -23.16
N SER A 73 22.78 8.64 -23.74
CA SER A 73 24.04 8.87 -24.47
C SER A 73 23.88 9.76 -25.70
N THR A 74 22.65 9.98 -26.17
CA THR A 74 22.32 10.82 -27.34
C THR A 74 21.70 12.18 -26.96
N GLY A 75 21.60 12.49 -25.67
CA GLY A 75 21.00 13.74 -25.16
C GLY A 75 19.89 13.48 -24.15
N ASP A 76 19.30 14.55 -23.61
CA ASP A 76 18.15 14.44 -22.72
C ASP A 76 16.90 14.06 -23.52
N GLN A 77 16.23 12.98 -23.13
CA GLN A 77 14.97 12.54 -23.70
C GLN A 77 13.85 12.74 -22.69
N THR A 78 12.82 13.47 -23.08
CA THR A 78 11.61 13.65 -22.27
C THR A 78 10.58 12.61 -22.67
N ARG A 79 10.11 11.82 -21.69
CA ARG A 79 9.01 10.86 -21.86
C ARG A 79 7.85 11.26 -20.98
N ARG A 80 6.62 11.16 -21.52
CA ARG A 80 5.40 11.29 -20.74
C ARG A 80 5.14 9.98 -20.02
N MET A 81 4.99 10.07 -18.71
CA MET A 81 4.69 8.95 -17.84
C MET A 81 3.40 9.22 -17.08
N ILE A 82 2.71 8.16 -16.74
CA ILE A 82 1.64 8.12 -15.75
C ILE A 82 2.31 7.98 -14.40
N ARG A 83 2.13 8.95 -13.52
CA ARG A 83 2.59 8.89 -12.14
C ARG A 83 1.40 8.55 -11.26
N ALA A 84 1.39 7.38 -10.66
CA ALA A 84 0.30 6.92 -9.80
C ALA A 84 0.83 6.69 -8.38
N GLY A 85 0.13 7.18 -7.37
CA GLY A 85 0.56 7.04 -5.99
C GLY A 85 -0.58 6.88 -4.99
N PHE A 86 -0.23 6.44 -3.79
CA PHE A 86 -1.15 6.30 -2.67
C PHE A 86 -0.47 6.43 -1.31
N ALA A 87 -1.20 6.92 -0.31
CA ALA A 87 -0.70 7.12 1.04
C ALA A 87 -0.61 5.81 1.81
N ASP A 88 -1.66 4.98 1.72
CA ASP A 88 -1.76 3.69 2.40
C ASP A 88 -2.44 2.70 1.45
N GLY A 89 -1.99 1.46 1.43
CA GLY A 89 -2.57 0.48 0.51
C GLY A 89 -2.22 -0.97 0.82
N GLN A 90 -3.05 -1.84 0.27
CA GLN A 90 -2.87 -3.28 0.33
C GLN A 90 -2.80 -3.83 -1.10
N LEU A 91 -1.93 -4.81 -1.31
CA LEU A 91 -1.86 -5.56 -2.55
C LEU A 91 -2.16 -7.04 -2.29
N ASN A 92 -2.71 -7.68 -3.31
CA ASN A 92 -2.91 -9.11 -3.40
C ASN A 92 -2.11 -9.61 -4.60
N GLU A 93 -1.16 -10.49 -4.32
CA GLU A 93 -0.09 -10.91 -5.20
C GLU A 93 0.72 -9.73 -5.75
N LEU A 94 2.03 -9.92 -5.85
CA LEU A 94 2.91 -9.00 -6.54
C LEU A 94 3.87 -9.79 -7.39
N CYS A 95 4.03 -9.37 -8.63
CA CYS A 95 5.12 -9.76 -9.48
C CYS A 95 5.76 -8.51 -10.05
N VAL A 96 7.06 -8.37 -9.79
CA VAL A 96 7.92 -7.40 -10.44
C VAL A 96 8.93 -8.18 -11.28
N ALA A 97 9.08 -7.80 -12.55
CA ALA A 97 10.07 -8.40 -13.44
C ALA A 97 10.89 -7.31 -14.15
N THR A 98 12.21 -7.46 -14.15
CA THR A 98 13.12 -6.64 -14.96
C THR A 98 14.01 -7.54 -15.81
N GLN A 99 14.19 -7.17 -17.07
CA GLN A 99 15.00 -7.91 -18.04
C GLN A 99 16.33 -7.19 -18.24
N GLU A 100 17.41 -7.95 -18.21
CA GLU A 100 18.77 -7.43 -18.31
C GLU A 100 19.57 -8.24 -19.34
N SER A 101 20.31 -7.56 -20.20
CA SER A 101 21.16 -8.21 -21.20
C SER A 101 22.61 -8.27 -20.73
N LEU A 102 23.21 -9.46 -20.69
CA LEU A 102 24.64 -9.66 -20.39
C LEU A 102 25.47 -9.88 -21.65
N GLY A 103 25.15 -9.18 -22.73
CA GLY A 103 25.84 -9.29 -24.01
C GLY A 103 25.85 -10.74 -24.51
N PRO A 104 27.02 -11.37 -24.72
CA PRO A 104 27.10 -12.72 -25.29
C PRO A 104 26.50 -13.83 -24.40
N LEU A 105 26.26 -13.55 -23.12
CA LEU A 105 25.64 -14.51 -22.18
C LEU A 105 24.11 -14.59 -22.31
N GLY A 106 23.51 -13.74 -23.16
CA GLY A 106 22.06 -13.68 -23.36
C GLY A 106 21.36 -12.77 -22.35
N THR A 107 20.03 -12.75 -22.44
CA THR A 107 19.16 -11.98 -21.53
C THR A 107 18.80 -12.82 -20.32
N TYR A 108 18.72 -12.21 -19.14
CA TYR A 108 18.12 -12.81 -17.95
C TYR A 108 16.99 -11.93 -17.42
N THR A 109 16.11 -12.51 -16.63
CA THR A 109 15.02 -11.81 -15.97
C THR A 109 15.15 -11.98 -14.46
N LEU A 110 15.18 -10.87 -13.73
CA LEU A 110 15.05 -10.84 -12.28
C LEU A 110 13.56 -10.71 -11.93
N PHE A 111 13.09 -11.62 -11.10
CA PHE A 111 11.75 -11.60 -10.53
C PHE A 111 11.80 -11.27 -9.04
N VAL A 112 10.87 -10.41 -8.61
CA VAL A 112 10.50 -10.21 -7.21
C VAL A 112 9.02 -10.53 -7.11
N LYS A 113 8.67 -11.60 -6.41
CA LYS A 113 7.29 -12.01 -6.19
C LYS A 113 6.95 -11.98 -4.71
N ALA A 114 5.69 -11.70 -4.39
CA ALA A 114 5.15 -11.79 -3.05
C ALA A 114 3.68 -12.20 -3.15
N GLY A 115 3.15 -12.86 -2.12
CA GLY A 115 1.79 -13.39 -2.11
C GLY A 115 1.72 -14.89 -1.80
N ASP A 116 0.52 -15.41 -1.61
CA ASP A 116 0.25 -16.81 -1.28
C ASP A 116 -0.47 -17.58 -2.39
N GLY A 117 -0.66 -16.95 -3.55
CA GLY A 117 -1.43 -17.42 -4.69
C GLY A 117 -2.94 -17.31 -4.51
N ASN A 118 -3.43 -16.74 -3.41
CA ASN A 118 -4.85 -16.67 -3.09
C ASN A 118 -5.42 -15.27 -3.35
N THR A 119 -6.18 -15.16 -4.45
CA THR A 119 -6.89 -13.91 -4.84
C THR A 119 -8.00 -13.45 -3.87
N GLY A 120 -8.24 -14.20 -2.79
CA GLY A 120 -9.18 -13.87 -1.72
C GLY A 120 -8.56 -13.16 -0.50
N THR A 121 -7.23 -13.19 -0.37
CA THR A 121 -6.49 -12.64 0.79
C THR A 121 -5.71 -11.40 0.38
N TRP A 122 -5.52 -10.44 1.27
CA TRP A 122 -4.74 -9.23 0.98
C TRP A 122 -3.58 -9.18 1.98
N GLU A 123 -2.38 -9.46 1.49
CA GLU A 123 -1.25 -9.91 2.31
C GLU A 123 -0.04 -8.99 2.23
N ILE A 124 0.02 -8.13 1.22
CA ILE A 124 1.08 -7.13 1.02
C ILE A 124 0.56 -5.78 1.47
N LYS A 125 1.35 -5.05 2.26
CA LYS A 125 1.00 -3.70 2.72
C LYS A 125 2.03 -2.69 2.25
N GLY A 126 1.58 -1.54 1.79
CA GLY A 126 2.44 -0.44 1.37
C GLY A 126 1.92 0.89 1.89
N ALA A 127 2.83 1.82 2.16
CA ALA A 127 2.50 3.20 2.46
C ALA A 127 3.44 4.13 1.72
N ASN A 128 2.92 5.28 1.29
CA ASN A 128 3.59 6.29 0.49
C ASN A 128 4.35 5.65 -0.68
N ILE A 129 3.61 5.12 -1.66
CA ILE A 129 4.18 4.48 -2.84
C ILE A 129 3.84 5.31 -4.06
N VAL A 130 4.81 5.52 -4.94
CA VAL A 130 4.63 6.17 -6.24
C VAL A 130 5.21 5.30 -7.34
N LEU A 131 4.44 5.10 -8.40
CA LEU A 131 4.79 4.35 -9.59
C LEU A 131 4.83 5.28 -10.80
N ASP A 132 5.98 5.29 -11.48
CA ASP A 132 6.16 6.00 -12.74
C ASP A 132 6.01 4.99 -13.88
N ALA A 133 4.87 5.01 -14.54
CA ALA A 133 4.47 4.05 -15.55
C ALA A 133 4.38 4.64 -16.95
N GLU A 134 4.92 3.94 -17.95
CA GLU A 134 4.67 4.25 -19.37
C GLU A 134 3.25 3.83 -19.77
N SER A 135 2.75 2.75 -19.16
CA SER A 135 1.39 2.27 -19.34
C SER A 135 0.89 1.61 -18.06
N LEU A 136 -0.36 1.86 -17.69
CA LEU A 136 -1.05 1.21 -16.58
C LEU A 136 -2.42 0.71 -17.06
N THR A 137 -2.69 -0.58 -16.87
CA THR A 137 -3.96 -1.21 -17.23
C THR A 137 -4.53 -1.96 -16.03
N SER A 138 -5.80 -1.74 -15.73
CA SER A 138 -6.55 -2.43 -14.67
C SER A 138 -8.05 -2.15 -14.84
N THR A 139 -8.88 -2.89 -14.11
CA THR A 139 -10.22 -2.39 -13.78
C THR A 139 -10.09 -1.43 -12.60
N LEU A 140 -10.30 -0.14 -12.85
CA LEU A 140 -10.22 0.92 -11.82
C LEU A 140 -11.61 1.24 -11.28
N ASN A 141 -11.76 1.19 -9.96
CA ASN A 141 -12.92 1.68 -9.23
C ASN A 141 -12.45 2.75 -8.25
N LEU A 142 -13.02 3.95 -8.34
CA LEU A 142 -12.70 5.10 -7.49
C LEU A 142 -13.90 5.43 -6.62
N ASP A 143 -13.67 5.80 -5.37
CA ASP A 143 -14.75 6.22 -4.47
C ASP A 143 -14.33 7.23 -3.39
N GLY A 144 -15.30 7.68 -2.62
CA GLY A 144 -15.24 8.79 -1.68
C GLY A 144 -15.35 10.11 -2.43
N ASN A 145 -14.44 11.04 -2.14
CA ASN A 145 -14.27 12.23 -2.96
C ASN A 145 -13.45 11.81 -4.17
N VAL A 146 -14.00 11.95 -5.38
CA VAL A 146 -13.33 11.62 -6.64
C VAL A 146 -13.32 12.84 -7.53
N ASP A 147 -12.14 13.41 -7.69
CA ASP A 147 -11.90 14.58 -8.53
C ASP A 147 -11.10 14.17 -9.76
N ILE A 148 -11.70 14.32 -10.94
CA ILE A 148 -11.07 14.01 -12.23
C ILE A 148 -10.93 15.33 -13.00
N GLY A 149 -9.73 15.64 -13.47
CA GLY A 149 -9.48 16.89 -14.19
C GLY A 149 -8.87 18.00 -13.34
N ILE A 150 -8.44 17.71 -12.11
CA ILE A 150 -7.62 18.63 -11.33
C ILE A 150 -6.20 18.68 -11.91
N ALA A 151 -5.39 19.66 -11.50
CA ALA A 151 -3.99 19.67 -11.87
C ALA A 151 -3.25 18.53 -11.15
N ALA A 152 -2.38 17.80 -11.86
CA ALA A 152 -1.66 16.66 -11.32
C ALA A 152 -0.78 17.01 -10.09
N GLU A 153 -0.32 18.25 -10.02
CA GLU A 153 0.41 18.82 -8.89
C GLU A 153 -0.47 19.09 -7.65
N ASP A 154 -1.79 19.18 -7.81
CA ASP A 154 -2.75 19.43 -6.73
C ASP A 154 -3.36 18.14 -6.16
N VAL A 155 -3.00 16.98 -6.71
CA VAL A 155 -3.42 15.66 -6.21
C VAL A 155 -2.90 15.43 -4.79
N THR A 156 -3.74 14.90 -3.88
CA THR A 156 -3.41 14.68 -2.47
C THR A 156 -3.16 13.20 -2.14
N THR A 157 -1.95 12.71 -2.46
CA THR A 157 -1.63 11.25 -2.37
C THR A 157 -0.60 10.82 -1.34
N LEU A 158 0.39 11.65 -1.00
CA LEU A 158 1.45 11.26 -0.07
C LEU A 158 1.36 12.08 1.20
N LYS A 159 1.80 11.49 2.31
CA LYS A 159 1.84 12.17 3.62
C LYS A 159 3.24 12.21 4.19
N ASP A 160 3.57 13.32 4.84
CA ASP A 160 4.80 13.48 5.60
C ASP A 160 4.74 12.68 6.92
N SER A 161 5.85 12.68 7.68
CA SER A 161 5.91 12.00 8.98
C SER A 161 4.97 12.59 10.05
N ALA A 162 4.42 13.79 9.82
CA ALA A 162 3.46 14.44 10.70
C ALA A 162 1.99 14.16 10.29
N GLY A 163 1.76 13.50 9.15
CA GLY A 163 0.43 13.16 8.64
C GLY A 163 -0.21 14.26 7.78
N ASN A 164 0.55 15.28 7.39
CA ASN A 164 0.10 16.30 6.44
C ASN A 164 0.32 15.83 5.01
N TYR A 165 -0.54 16.26 4.07
CA TYR A 165 -0.29 16.01 2.65
C TYR A 165 0.99 16.71 2.21
N VAL A 166 1.78 16.01 1.41
CA VAL A 166 2.98 16.55 0.78
C VAL A 166 2.55 17.39 -0.41
N ASP A 167 3.05 18.62 -0.50
CA ASP A 167 2.83 19.47 -1.68
C ASP A 167 3.40 18.80 -2.92
N ASN A 168 2.60 18.75 -3.99
CA ASN A 168 2.97 18.11 -5.26
C ASN A 168 3.56 16.69 -5.04
N PRO A 169 2.76 15.76 -4.50
CA PRO A 169 3.25 14.45 -4.08
C PRO A 169 3.68 13.59 -5.27
N LEU A 170 3.15 13.87 -6.46
CA LEU A 170 3.54 13.25 -7.71
C LEU A 170 4.70 13.99 -8.41
N GLY A 171 5.27 15.05 -7.81
CA GLY A 171 6.42 15.78 -8.35
C GLY A 171 6.23 16.30 -9.78
N VAL A 172 4.99 16.64 -10.18
CA VAL A 172 4.67 17.20 -11.49
C VAL A 172 4.96 18.70 -11.51
N PRO A 173 5.73 19.24 -12.46
CA PRO A 173 6.00 20.67 -12.50
C PRO A 173 4.69 21.49 -12.60
N ALA A 174 4.47 22.41 -11.66
CA ALA A 174 3.22 23.20 -11.55
C ALA A 174 2.91 24.11 -12.75
N ALA A 175 3.83 24.25 -13.71
CA ALA A 175 3.60 24.96 -14.95
C ALA A 175 2.85 24.13 -16.01
N GLU A 176 2.72 22.80 -15.79
CA GLU A 176 2.20 21.90 -16.81
C GLU A 176 0.68 21.66 -16.72
N HIS A 177 0.05 21.89 -15.55
CA HIS A 177 -1.39 21.75 -15.30
C HIS A 177 -1.99 20.52 -15.97
N ARG A 178 -1.32 19.38 -15.79
CA ARG A 178 -1.68 18.12 -16.44
C ARG A 178 -2.91 17.53 -15.78
N LEU A 179 -3.57 16.62 -16.48
CA LEU A 179 -4.69 15.85 -15.93
C LEU A 179 -4.23 15.09 -14.68
N GLY A 180 -4.91 15.41 -13.57
CA GLY A 180 -4.87 14.71 -12.30
C GLY A 180 -6.20 14.00 -12.01
N ILE A 181 -6.09 12.89 -11.31
CA ILE A 181 -7.18 12.17 -10.67
C ILE A 181 -6.82 12.06 -9.20
N ASP A 182 -7.74 12.42 -8.33
CA ASP A 182 -7.63 12.24 -6.88
C ASP A 182 -8.87 11.47 -6.41
N ALA A 183 -8.65 10.46 -5.57
CA ALA A 183 -9.71 9.67 -4.97
C ALA A 183 -9.37 9.28 -3.53
N THR A 184 -10.34 9.39 -2.63
CA THR A 184 -10.17 8.88 -1.26
C THR A 184 -9.90 7.37 -1.25
N TYR A 185 -10.58 6.63 -2.13
CA TYR A 185 -10.40 5.19 -2.31
C TYR A 185 -10.16 4.85 -3.76
N ALA A 186 -9.21 3.95 -4.02
CA ALA A 186 -9.10 3.31 -5.32
C ALA A 186 -8.90 1.80 -5.18
N LYS A 187 -9.64 1.04 -5.98
CA LYS A 187 -9.42 -0.38 -6.20
C LYS A 187 -9.04 -0.63 -7.65
N LEU A 188 -7.89 -1.26 -7.86
CA LEU A 188 -7.41 -1.71 -9.15
C LEU A 188 -7.42 -3.23 -9.14
N SER A 189 -8.23 -3.86 -9.99
CA SER A 189 -8.25 -5.33 -10.15
C SER A 189 -7.52 -5.73 -11.43
N GLY A 190 -6.62 -6.71 -11.34
CA GLY A 190 -5.77 -7.15 -12.45
C GLY A 190 -4.79 -6.08 -12.91
N LEU A 191 -4.11 -5.43 -11.95
CA LEU A 191 -3.13 -4.38 -12.23
C LEU A 191 -1.97 -4.94 -13.07
N SER A 192 -1.70 -4.29 -14.19
CA SER A 192 -0.51 -4.51 -15.02
C SER A 192 0.04 -3.17 -15.47
N ALA A 193 1.28 -2.89 -15.08
CA ALA A 193 1.99 -1.67 -15.43
C ALA A 193 3.35 -1.98 -16.06
N ASN A 194 3.72 -1.19 -17.06
CA ASN A 194 5.10 -1.09 -17.55
C ASN A 194 5.67 0.20 -16.96
N ALA A 195 6.62 0.05 -16.04
CA ALA A 195 7.16 1.11 -15.23
C ALA A 195 8.58 1.47 -15.64
N SER A 196 8.95 2.71 -15.32
CA SER A 196 10.33 3.17 -15.35
C SER A 196 10.93 3.16 -13.94
N VAL A 197 10.14 3.54 -12.93
CA VAL A 197 10.58 3.64 -11.52
C VAL A 197 9.41 3.28 -10.60
N LEU A 198 9.73 2.61 -9.49
CA LEU A 198 8.86 2.44 -8.32
C LEU A 198 9.57 3.12 -7.15
N ASP A 199 8.99 4.22 -6.66
CA ASP A 199 9.48 4.99 -5.51
C ASP A 199 8.66 4.65 -4.27
N ILE A 200 9.34 4.37 -3.16
CA ILE A 200 8.70 3.97 -1.90
C ILE A 200 9.31 4.81 -0.77
N PRO A 201 8.89 6.08 -0.61
CA PRO A 201 9.28 6.89 0.54
C PRO A 201 8.85 6.30 1.89
N GLY A 202 7.75 5.55 1.91
CA GLY A 202 7.25 4.90 3.12
C GLY A 202 7.77 3.48 3.30
N PHE A 203 6.89 2.55 3.65
CA PHE A 203 7.23 1.16 3.85
C PHE A 203 6.52 0.27 2.83
N LEU A 204 7.11 -0.89 2.56
CA LEU A 204 6.50 -1.97 1.81
C LEU A 204 6.79 -3.29 2.53
N THR A 205 5.73 -3.93 3.05
CA THR A 205 5.80 -5.24 3.69
C THR A 205 5.37 -6.29 2.69
N LEU A 206 6.34 -7.07 2.21
CA LEU A 206 6.11 -8.20 1.31
C LEU A 206 5.96 -9.48 2.13
N ARG A 207 4.83 -10.17 2.00
CA ARG A 207 4.63 -11.51 2.57
C ARG A 207 4.97 -12.58 1.53
N ASN A 208 5.56 -13.68 1.99
CA ASN A 208 5.99 -14.80 1.14
C ASN A 208 6.88 -14.32 -0.03
N LEU A 209 7.86 -13.48 0.28
CA LEU A 209 8.77 -12.92 -0.69
C LEU A 209 9.63 -14.01 -1.37
N GLU A 210 9.59 -14.04 -2.69
CA GLU A 210 10.49 -14.81 -3.55
C GLU A 210 11.29 -13.84 -4.43
N ILE A 211 12.62 -13.96 -4.42
CA ILE A 211 13.49 -13.29 -5.38
C ILE A 211 14.19 -14.38 -6.20
N SER A 212 13.99 -14.36 -7.51
CA SER A 212 14.56 -15.37 -8.40
C SER A 212 15.10 -14.77 -9.69
N ILE A 213 16.10 -15.43 -10.27
CA ILE A 213 16.70 -15.06 -11.56
C ILE A 213 16.45 -16.20 -12.53
N GLN A 214 15.96 -15.88 -13.72
CA GLN A 214 15.66 -16.85 -14.77
C GLN A 214 16.38 -16.47 -16.07
N SER A 215 16.81 -17.48 -16.84
CA SER A 215 17.39 -17.25 -18.15
C SER A 215 16.32 -16.86 -19.18
N GLY A 216 16.71 -16.01 -20.11
CA GLY A 216 15.83 -15.46 -21.15
C GLY A 216 15.04 -14.23 -20.72
N ALA A 217 14.38 -13.63 -21.71
CA ALA A 217 13.40 -12.56 -21.53
C ALA A 217 12.06 -13.19 -21.10
N GLN A 218 11.73 -13.09 -19.82
CA GLN A 218 10.50 -13.58 -19.23
C GLN A 218 9.66 -12.40 -18.76
N ASN A 219 8.34 -12.57 -18.76
CA ASN A 219 7.40 -11.56 -18.30
C ASN A 219 6.73 -12.02 -17.01
N CYS A 220 6.25 -11.08 -16.20
CA CYS A 220 5.34 -11.45 -15.13
C CYS A 220 4.10 -12.15 -15.71
N PRO A 221 3.63 -13.24 -15.08
CA PRO A 221 2.41 -13.91 -15.51
C PRO A 221 1.23 -12.93 -15.52
N ALA A 222 0.20 -13.23 -16.32
CA ALA A 222 -1.02 -12.43 -16.29
C ALA A 222 -1.57 -12.40 -14.84
N PRO A 223 -1.91 -11.21 -14.31
CA PRO A 223 -2.39 -11.14 -12.94
C PRO A 223 -3.77 -11.78 -12.91
N ALA A 224 -4.03 -12.61 -11.90
CA ALA A 224 -5.39 -13.05 -11.64
C ALA A 224 -6.25 -11.83 -11.25
N HIS A 225 -7.54 -11.83 -11.55
CA HIS A 225 -8.41 -10.72 -11.15
C HIS A 225 -9.00 -11.00 -9.77
N THR A 226 -8.66 -10.16 -8.80
CA THR A 226 -9.34 -10.20 -7.49
C THR A 226 -10.78 -9.74 -7.65
N THR A 227 -11.73 -10.61 -7.29
CA THR A 227 -13.14 -10.24 -7.09
C THR A 227 -13.42 -9.94 -5.62
N SER A 228 -12.52 -10.40 -4.74
CA SER A 228 -12.55 -10.08 -3.31
C SER A 228 -12.25 -8.60 -3.10
N TRP A 229 -12.80 -8.05 -2.03
CA TRP A 229 -12.38 -6.76 -1.51
C TRP A 229 -11.47 -6.97 -0.32
N PRO A 230 -10.58 -6.03 0.00
CA PRO A 230 -9.75 -6.16 1.18
C PRO A 230 -10.63 -6.24 2.41
N THR A 231 -10.35 -7.25 3.21
CA THR A 231 -10.97 -7.46 4.50
C THR A 231 -9.85 -7.58 5.51
N GLY A 232 -10.05 -7.02 6.68
CA GLY A 232 -8.99 -7.02 7.68
C GLY A 232 -9.47 -6.41 8.98
N ARG A 233 -8.55 -6.35 9.95
CA ARG A 233 -8.87 -5.76 11.25
C ARG A 233 -8.65 -4.27 11.19
N THR A 234 -9.38 -3.54 11.99
CA THR A 234 -9.14 -2.11 12.13
C THR A 234 -8.43 -1.90 13.45
N ARG A 235 -7.10 -1.72 13.42
CA ARG A 235 -6.24 -1.71 14.61
C ARG A 235 -5.81 -0.28 14.94
N ASN A 236 -5.95 0.16 16.18
CA ASN A 236 -5.45 1.47 16.60
C ASN A 236 -3.96 1.43 16.98
N ASP A 237 -3.32 2.61 17.11
CA ASP A 237 -1.90 2.71 17.49
C ASP A 237 -1.63 2.26 18.94
N ASN A 238 -2.67 2.07 19.77
CA ASN A 238 -2.55 1.40 21.09
C ASN A 238 -2.55 -0.13 20.98
N GLY A 239 -2.62 -0.66 19.76
CA GLY A 239 -2.48 -2.07 19.46
C GLY A 239 -3.75 -2.89 19.62
N LYS A 240 -4.91 -2.25 19.82
CA LYS A 240 -6.21 -2.88 19.97
C LYS A 240 -6.99 -2.83 18.65
N CYS A 241 -7.95 -3.73 18.50
CA CYS A 241 -8.76 -3.86 17.29
C CYS A 241 -10.22 -3.50 17.55
N MET A 242 -10.83 -2.84 16.57
CA MET A 242 -12.28 -2.67 16.50
C MET A 242 -12.94 -4.04 16.33
N ALA A 243 -13.83 -4.36 17.25
CA ALA A 243 -14.55 -5.62 17.30
C ALA A 243 -16.04 -5.39 17.57
N LEU A 244 -16.84 -6.42 17.39
CA LEU A 244 -18.21 -6.45 17.87
C LEU A 244 -18.29 -7.10 19.25
N THR A 245 -19.07 -6.48 20.14
CA THR A 245 -19.26 -6.94 21.53
C THR A 245 -19.68 -8.41 21.54
N GLY A 246 -18.91 -9.25 22.24
CA GLY A 246 -19.17 -10.70 22.35
C GLY A 246 -19.15 -11.46 21.01
N GLY A 247 -18.69 -10.83 19.92
CA GLY A 247 -18.83 -11.38 18.57
C GLY A 247 -20.27 -11.43 18.07
N GLY A 248 -21.16 -10.60 18.63
CA GLY A 248 -22.55 -10.51 18.21
C GLY A 248 -22.70 -10.04 16.76
N ALA A 249 -23.72 -10.57 16.09
CA ALA A 249 -24.00 -10.30 14.68
C ALA A 249 -25.37 -9.66 14.43
N ALA A 250 -26.14 -9.47 15.50
CA ALA A 250 -27.45 -8.84 15.45
C ALA A 250 -27.32 -7.33 15.21
N SER A 251 -28.29 -6.76 14.51
CA SER A 251 -28.42 -5.29 14.43
C SER A 251 -28.51 -4.70 15.83
N GLY A 252 -27.79 -3.60 16.07
CA GLY A 252 -27.65 -2.98 17.38
C GLY A 252 -26.51 -3.54 18.24
N THR A 253 -25.67 -4.44 17.70
CA THR A 253 -24.48 -4.89 18.43
C THR A 253 -23.43 -3.78 18.43
N ASP A 254 -23.02 -3.34 19.63
CA ASP A 254 -22.00 -2.29 19.81
C ASP A 254 -20.64 -2.69 19.23
N ALA A 255 -19.98 -1.72 18.59
CA ALA A 255 -18.55 -1.77 18.29
C ALA A 255 -17.75 -1.42 19.54
N VAL A 256 -16.72 -2.21 19.82
CA VAL A 256 -15.83 -2.09 20.98
C VAL A 256 -14.38 -2.17 20.54
N GLU A 257 -13.51 -1.69 21.41
CA GLU A 257 -12.07 -1.94 21.33
C GLU A 257 -11.73 -3.20 22.11
N THR A 258 -10.91 -4.09 21.54
CA THR A 258 -10.44 -5.30 22.24
C THR A 258 -9.09 -5.78 21.70
N THR A 259 -8.47 -6.72 22.41
CA THR A 259 -7.23 -7.36 21.97
C THR A 259 -7.40 -7.99 20.58
N CYS A 260 -6.47 -7.68 19.67
CA CYS A 260 -6.49 -8.19 18.30
C CYS A 260 -6.35 -9.72 18.27
N GLY A 261 -7.29 -10.39 17.62
CA GLY A 261 -7.31 -11.82 17.33
C GLY A 261 -7.52 -12.07 15.83
N THR A 262 -8.05 -13.24 15.49
CA THR A 262 -8.36 -13.65 14.10
C THR A 262 -9.85 -13.92 13.88
N GLY A 263 -10.68 -13.68 14.89
CA GLY A 263 -12.13 -13.93 14.83
C GLY A 263 -12.86 -12.99 13.86
N ALA A 264 -13.94 -13.49 13.26
CA ALA A 264 -14.77 -12.75 12.30
C ALA A 264 -15.39 -11.46 12.88
N SER A 265 -15.53 -11.37 14.20
CA SER A 265 -16.03 -10.18 14.90
C SER A 265 -15.11 -8.96 14.78
N GLN A 266 -13.86 -9.15 14.37
CA GLN A 266 -12.87 -8.09 14.13
C GLN A 266 -12.59 -7.86 12.64
N GLN A 267 -13.28 -8.59 11.76
CA GLN A 267 -13.06 -8.49 10.33
C GLN A 267 -14.05 -7.48 9.73
N TRP A 268 -13.48 -6.45 9.14
CA TRP A 268 -14.20 -5.38 8.49
C TRP A 268 -13.88 -5.36 7.01
N TYR A 269 -14.77 -4.74 6.26
CA TYR A 269 -14.64 -4.46 4.85
C TYR A 269 -15.03 -3.01 4.63
N VAL A 270 -14.14 -2.18 4.08
CA VAL A 270 -14.49 -0.81 3.70
C VAL A 270 -15.04 -0.86 2.28
N HIS A 271 -16.35 -0.67 2.16
CA HIS A 271 -17.02 -0.65 0.86
C HIS A 271 -16.85 0.72 0.21
N SER A 272 -16.87 0.72 -1.12
CA SER A 272 -16.81 1.91 -1.98
C SER A 272 -17.69 3.06 -1.46
N ASP A 273 -18.96 2.75 -1.18
CA ASP A 273 -20.01 3.66 -0.68
C ASP A 273 -19.78 4.32 0.70
N GLY A 274 -18.54 4.33 1.22
CA GLY A 274 -18.16 4.98 2.48
C GLY A 274 -18.51 4.20 3.75
N THR A 275 -18.97 2.96 3.62
CA THR A 275 -19.41 2.15 4.76
C THR A 275 -18.34 1.17 5.25
N PHE A 276 -18.16 1.08 6.57
CA PHE A 276 -17.41 -0.02 7.21
C PHE A 276 -18.37 -1.18 7.44
N ARG A 277 -18.22 -2.27 6.71
CA ARG A 277 -19.12 -3.42 6.77
C ARG A 277 -18.52 -4.55 7.59
N SER A 278 -19.29 -5.06 8.54
CA SER A 278 -18.86 -6.19 9.36
C SER A 278 -18.99 -7.51 8.62
N LEU A 279 -18.00 -8.39 8.79
CA LEU A 279 -17.98 -9.74 8.24
C LEU A 279 -18.32 -10.83 9.26
N VAL A 280 -18.86 -10.45 10.42
CA VAL A 280 -19.19 -11.40 11.51
C VAL A 280 -20.16 -12.50 11.06
N ASN A 281 -21.03 -12.23 10.08
CA ASN A 281 -21.96 -13.19 9.47
C ASN A 281 -21.38 -13.91 8.24
N GLY A 282 -20.08 -13.77 7.98
CA GLY A 282 -19.44 -14.21 6.73
C GLY A 282 -19.87 -13.42 5.50
N ARG A 283 -20.71 -12.39 5.65
CA ARG A 283 -21.19 -11.49 4.59
C ARG A 283 -21.29 -10.04 5.10
N PRO A 284 -20.94 -9.04 4.27
CA PRO A 284 -20.96 -7.63 4.64
C PRO A 284 -22.37 -7.00 4.53
N THR A 285 -23.33 -7.53 5.28
CA THR A 285 -24.73 -7.04 5.26
C THR A 285 -25.01 -5.97 6.30
N ASN A 286 -24.17 -5.87 7.32
CA ASN A 286 -24.28 -4.87 8.38
C ASN A 286 -23.12 -3.88 8.31
N CYS A 287 -23.44 -2.61 8.51
CA CYS A 287 -22.55 -1.46 8.45
C CYS A 287 -22.35 -0.87 9.85
N LEU A 288 -21.14 -0.42 10.13
CA LEU A 288 -20.83 0.44 11.28
C LEU A 288 -21.69 1.70 11.17
N SER A 289 -22.49 1.92 12.19
CA SER A 289 -23.54 2.94 12.24
C SER A 289 -23.46 3.66 13.58
N LEU A 290 -23.91 4.91 13.63
CA LEU A 290 -24.11 5.61 14.90
C LEU A 290 -25.45 5.22 15.51
N ASP A 291 -25.46 4.88 16.80
CA ASP A 291 -26.70 4.55 17.49
C ASP A 291 -27.64 5.78 17.53
N PRO A 292 -28.82 5.71 16.87
CA PRO A 292 -29.77 6.80 16.87
C PRO A 292 -30.37 7.05 18.26
N ALA A 293 -30.42 6.04 19.14
CA ALA A 293 -31.05 6.11 20.46
C ALA A 293 -30.17 6.78 21.53
N VAL A 294 -28.86 6.87 21.30
CA VAL A 294 -27.91 7.45 22.25
C VAL A 294 -27.68 8.93 21.95
N ALA A 295 -27.77 9.78 22.97
CA ALA A 295 -27.36 11.17 22.91
C ALA A 295 -25.82 11.30 23.03
N SER A 296 -25.25 12.40 22.54
CA SER A 296 -23.79 12.61 22.48
C SER A 296 -23.06 12.29 23.80
N PRO A 297 -21.90 11.59 23.76
CA PRO A 297 -21.23 11.08 22.57
C PRO A 297 -21.98 9.90 21.95
N LYS A 298 -22.15 9.93 20.62
CA LYS A 298 -22.81 8.86 19.85
C LYS A 298 -21.98 7.57 19.96
N THR A 299 -22.62 6.46 20.27
CA THR A 299 -21.98 5.12 20.26
C THR A 299 -22.00 4.55 18.84
N ALA A 300 -20.96 3.80 18.47
CA ALA A 300 -20.93 3.06 17.21
C ALA A 300 -21.41 1.61 17.41
N GLU A 301 -22.22 1.13 16.48
CA GLU A 301 -22.83 -0.21 16.48
C GLU A 301 -22.93 -0.73 15.04
N ILE A 302 -23.42 -1.96 14.85
CA ILE A 302 -23.75 -2.47 13.51
C ILE A 302 -25.25 -2.45 13.24
N ARG A 303 -25.64 -2.00 12.04
CA ARG A 303 -27.03 -2.07 11.53
C ARG A 303 -27.05 -2.53 10.07
N PRO A 304 -28.19 -3.01 9.53
CA PRO A 304 -28.31 -3.27 8.10
C PRO A 304 -27.81 -2.09 7.28
N CYS A 305 -26.98 -2.36 6.29
CA CYS A 305 -26.48 -1.34 5.39
C CYS A 305 -27.64 -0.71 4.60
N SER A 306 -27.80 0.61 4.73
CA SER A 306 -28.80 1.42 4.05
C SER A 306 -28.19 2.58 3.25
N GLY A 307 -26.91 2.89 3.51
CA GLY A 307 -26.22 4.06 2.95
C GLY A 307 -26.58 5.37 3.65
N ALA A 308 -27.31 5.31 4.78
CA ALA A 308 -27.70 6.47 5.55
C ALA A 308 -26.48 7.23 6.13
N ALA A 309 -26.64 8.53 6.38
CA ALA A 309 -25.54 9.42 6.78
C ALA A 309 -24.84 9.00 8.08
N ASP A 310 -25.54 8.31 8.98
CA ASP A 310 -25.01 7.73 10.21
C ASP A 310 -24.15 6.48 9.99
N GLN A 311 -24.08 5.97 8.76
CA GLN A 311 -23.23 4.84 8.34
C GLN A 311 -22.04 5.27 7.48
N GLN A 312 -21.88 6.58 7.26
CA GLN A 312 -20.93 7.13 6.31
C GLN A 312 -19.66 7.61 7.03
N TRP A 313 -18.54 6.99 6.66
CA TRP A 313 -17.24 7.19 7.29
C TRP A 313 -16.21 7.58 6.25
N ARG A 314 -15.24 8.40 6.69
CA ARG A 314 -14.03 8.69 5.92
C ARG A 314 -12.83 8.38 6.79
N VAL A 315 -11.81 7.78 6.22
CA VAL A 315 -10.49 7.72 6.86
C VAL A 315 -9.74 8.96 6.42
N ASP A 316 -9.34 9.81 7.36
CA ASP A 316 -8.63 11.05 7.04
C ASP A 316 -7.11 10.84 6.97
N SER A 317 -6.40 11.93 6.64
CA SER A 317 -4.97 11.87 6.46
C SER A 317 -4.21 11.41 7.71
N ALA A 318 -4.73 11.73 8.89
CA ALA A 318 -4.18 11.36 10.19
C ALA A 318 -4.54 9.93 10.63
N ARG A 319 -5.07 9.10 9.72
CA ARG A 319 -5.57 7.73 9.96
C ARG A 319 -6.73 7.69 10.94
N ARG A 320 -7.53 8.75 11.05
CA ARG A 320 -8.71 8.77 11.92
C ARG A 320 -9.93 8.35 11.14
N ILE A 321 -10.81 7.58 11.77
CA ILE A 321 -12.11 7.22 11.21
C ILE A 321 -13.09 8.32 11.60
N VAL A 322 -13.40 9.18 10.65
CA VAL A 322 -14.24 10.38 10.81
C VAL A 322 -15.65 10.08 10.36
N SER A 323 -16.63 10.38 11.21
CA SER A 323 -18.03 10.38 10.79
C SER A 323 -18.30 11.57 9.88
N THR A 324 -18.78 11.29 8.66
CA THR A 324 -19.12 12.35 7.70
C THR A 324 -20.35 13.16 8.13
N ALA A 325 -21.18 12.61 9.02
CA ALA A 325 -22.39 13.27 9.51
C ALA A 325 -22.11 14.51 10.37
N ASN A 326 -20.99 14.54 11.10
CA ASN A 326 -20.71 15.59 12.08
C ASN A 326 -19.21 15.93 12.25
N GLY A 327 -18.31 15.31 11.49
CA GLY A 327 -16.88 15.60 11.50
C GLY A 327 -16.14 15.15 12.77
N THR A 328 -16.75 14.31 13.59
CA THR A 328 -16.12 13.76 14.81
C THR A 328 -15.50 12.39 14.56
N CYS A 329 -14.54 12.01 15.40
CA CYS A 329 -13.70 10.83 15.22
C CYS A 329 -14.12 9.67 16.13
N LEU A 330 -13.99 8.46 15.59
CA LEU A 330 -14.24 7.22 16.31
C LEU A 330 -13.09 6.92 17.28
N GLN A 331 -13.43 6.70 18.55
CA GLN A 331 -12.48 6.40 19.61
C GLN A 331 -13.09 5.50 20.69
N PRO A 332 -12.29 4.84 21.55
CA PRO A 332 -12.82 4.24 22.77
C PRO A 332 -13.40 5.31 23.72
N ALA A 333 -14.52 4.98 24.36
CA ALA A 333 -15.19 5.87 25.29
C ALA A 333 -14.23 6.38 26.38
N GLY A 334 -14.13 7.70 26.50
CA GLY A 334 -13.24 8.37 27.46
C GLY A 334 -11.74 8.13 27.21
N GLY A 335 -11.34 7.63 26.03
CA GLY A 335 -9.95 7.26 25.74
C GLY A 335 -9.48 6.00 26.50
N VAL A 336 -10.40 5.22 27.07
CA VAL A 336 -10.08 4.05 27.90
C VAL A 336 -9.74 2.85 27.01
N THR A 337 -8.52 2.34 27.10
CA THR A 337 -8.01 1.27 26.22
C THR A 337 -8.17 -0.15 26.78
N THR A 338 -9.15 -0.34 27.70
CA THR A 338 -9.46 -1.67 28.24
C THR A 338 -10.33 -2.46 27.27
N ASP A 339 -10.15 -3.79 27.23
CA ASP A 339 -10.95 -4.65 26.35
C ASP A 339 -12.44 -4.56 26.67
N GLY A 340 -13.25 -4.42 25.61
CA GLY A 340 -14.70 -4.25 25.71
C GLY A 340 -15.15 -2.80 25.87
N THR A 341 -14.24 -1.82 25.87
CA THR A 341 -14.63 -0.41 25.87
C THR A 341 -15.37 -0.08 24.59
N LYS A 342 -16.58 0.49 24.69
CA LYS A 342 -17.38 0.89 23.53
C LYS A 342 -16.66 1.95 22.70
N LEU A 343 -16.79 1.86 21.39
CA LEU A 343 -16.37 2.91 20.49
C LEU A 343 -17.47 3.96 20.38
N VAL A 344 -17.07 5.23 20.49
CA VAL A 344 -17.95 6.40 20.46
C VAL A 344 -17.35 7.48 19.56
N LEU A 345 -18.15 8.48 19.25
CA LEU A 345 -17.70 9.69 18.58
C LEU A 345 -17.25 10.76 19.58
N ALA A 346 -16.10 11.38 19.29
CA ALA A 346 -15.60 12.52 20.03
C ALA A 346 -14.82 13.48 19.13
N ALA A 347 -14.42 14.63 19.69
CA ALA A 347 -13.56 15.56 18.98
C ALA A 347 -12.31 14.84 18.44
N CYS A 348 -12.01 15.10 17.18
CA CYS A 348 -10.83 14.56 16.53
C CYS A 348 -9.57 15.16 17.16
N ASP A 349 -8.68 14.31 17.64
CA ASP A 349 -7.41 14.70 18.26
C ASP A 349 -6.24 13.94 17.61
N THR A 350 -5.06 13.98 18.24
CA THR A 350 -3.85 13.28 17.78
C THR A 350 -3.53 12.05 18.62
N ALA A 351 -4.45 11.61 19.47
CA ALA A 351 -4.23 10.50 20.38
C ALA A 351 -4.12 9.18 19.62
N THR A 352 -3.29 8.29 20.14
CA THR A 352 -3.00 6.99 19.53
C THR A 352 -4.25 6.10 19.43
N TYR A 353 -5.22 6.24 20.33
CA TYR A 353 -6.49 5.49 20.26
C TYR A 353 -7.43 5.99 19.14
N GLN A 354 -7.17 7.14 18.52
CA GLN A 354 -7.95 7.64 17.37
C GLN A 354 -7.29 7.33 16.02
N LYS A 355 -6.05 6.84 16.01
CA LYS A 355 -5.31 6.51 14.79
C LYS A 355 -5.46 5.04 14.49
N TRP A 356 -6.09 4.71 13.37
CA TRP A 356 -6.49 3.38 12.96
C TRP A 356 -5.73 2.94 11.70
N ASP A 357 -4.96 1.85 11.79
CA ASP A 357 -4.55 1.03 10.66
C ASP A 357 -5.78 0.24 10.18
N VAL A 358 -6.43 0.75 9.15
CA VAL A 358 -7.68 0.21 8.60
C VAL A 358 -7.37 -1.02 7.75
N LEU A 359 -8.05 -2.13 8.06
CA LEU A 359 -7.86 -3.45 7.45
C LEU A 359 -6.47 -4.08 7.70
N GLY A 360 -5.75 -3.64 8.75
CA GLY A 360 -4.41 -4.13 9.11
C GLY A 360 -4.27 -5.38 9.98
#